data_AF-A0A0L0FT17-F1
#
_entry.id   AF-A0A0L0FT17-F1
#
_cell.length_a   1.000
_cell.length_b   1.000
_cell.length_c   1.000
_cell.angle_alpha   90.00
_cell.angle_beta   90.00
_cell.angle_gamma   90.00
#
_symmetry.space_group_name_H-M   'P 1'
#
loop_
_entity.id
_entity.type
_entity.pdbx_description
1 polymer ?
#
loop_
_entity_poly.entity_id
_entity_poly.type
_entity_poly.pdbx_seq_one_letter_code
_entity_poly.pdbx_strand_id
1 'polypeptide(L)'
;MLVDWIEASGLHTGESNNVETDGPQMFAIAMTVSRLATCFFTFETIDIASKFGVYGFVPALEPLLPLMAQLSTACLHRAQTESFGENYNIEAFDLLLDAWVTLVSDQQFPTHSVFKWTNEIFRTFVAARVESEMKATLEDADEEYFEEENDVLNMDSQNLNMAALARLTPAESIELVSKEIQAKVVALRTTTEGLPILGALHQLILIAGYLIADPQDRGETPSIPEEICTMLTNTATPTQAQANNHAHHEPLM
;
A
#
# COMPACT_ATOMS: atom_id res chain seq x y z
N MET A 1 -2.09 5.06 27.64
CA MET A 1 -2.70 3.86 27.04
C MET A 1 -2.18 3.59 25.63
N LEU A 2 -2.43 4.47 24.64
CA LEU A 2 -1.85 4.29 23.29
C LEU A 2 -0.31 4.32 23.33
N VAL A 3 0.27 5.32 24.02
CA VAL A 3 1.73 5.45 24.21
C VAL A 3 2.31 4.28 25.00
N ASP A 4 1.67 3.86 26.11
CA ASP A 4 2.13 2.70 26.89
C ASP A 4 2.04 1.39 26.09
N TRP A 5 1.04 1.26 25.21
CA TRP A 5 0.89 0.10 24.32
C TRP A 5 1.95 0.11 23.22
N ILE A 6 2.17 1.27 22.60
CA ILE A 6 3.26 1.56 21.67
C ILE A 6 4.58 1.11 22.32
N GLU A 7 4.89 1.60 23.51
CA GLU A 7 6.13 1.26 24.24
C GLU A 7 6.21 -0.22 24.62
N ALA A 8 5.10 -0.83 25.05
CA ALA A 8 5.06 -2.25 25.42
C ALA A 8 5.19 -3.20 24.22
N SER A 9 4.62 -2.84 23.06
CA SER A 9 4.59 -3.65 21.85
C SER A 9 5.93 -3.74 21.13
N GLY A 10 6.96 -3.00 21.56
CA GLY A 10 8.27 -3.00 20.92
C GLY A 10 8.26 -2.41 19.50
N LEU A 11 7.16 -1.77 19.10
CA LEU A 11 6.94 -1.26 17.74
C LEU A 11 8.01 -0.24 17.29
N HIS A 12 8.73 0.39 18.22
CA HIS A 12 9.73 1.44 17.90
C HIS A 12 11.12 0.87 17.66
N THR A 13 11.39 -0.35 18.15
CA THR A 13 12.72 -0.97 18.06
C THR A 13 12.86 -1.82 16.81
N GLY A 14 11.77 -2.11 16.10
CA GLY A 14 11.77 -3.09 14.99
C GLY A 14 12.03 -4.53 15.48
N GLU A 15 12.21 -4.71 16.78
CA GLU A 15 12.24 -6.01 17.44
C GLU A 15 10.80 -6.33 17.77
N SER A 16 10.21 -7.26 17.00
CA SER A 16 8.93 -7.89 17.29
C SER A 16 9.04 -8.62 18.63
N ASN A 17 8.95 -7.88 19.74
CA ASN A 17 8.57 -8.48 21.00
C ASN A 17 7.14 -8.96 20.79
N ASN A 18 6.94 -10.28 20.89
CA ASN A 18 5.65 -10.97 20.77
C ASN A 18 4.67 -10.48 21.87
N VAL A 19 4.23 -9.24 21.80
CA VAL A 19 3.04 -8.80 22.51
C VAL A 19 1.88 -9.39 21.71
N GLU A 20 1.39 -10.52 22.19
CA GLU A 20 0.09 -11.09 21.85
C GLU A 20 -0.99 -10.05 22.20
N THR A 21 -1.19 -9.09 21.31
CA THR A 21 -2.45 -8.36 21.25
C THR A 21 -3.48 -9.26 20.61
N ASP A 22 -4.62 -9.47 21.28
CA ASP A 22 -5.75 -10.15 20.68
C ASP A 22 -6.32 -9.33 19.49
N GLY A 23 -7.01 -10.01 18.57
CA GLY A 23 -7.62 -9.39 17.38
C GLY A 23 -8.52 -8.19 17.73
N PRO A 24 -9.45 -8.30 18.69
CA PRO A 24 -10.31 -7.19 19.10
C PRO A 24 -9.55 -5.95 19.59
N GLN A 25 -8.46 -6.12 20.35
CA GLN A 25 -7.64 -5.02 20.80
C GLN A 25 -6.92 -4.35 19.62
N MET A 26 -6.38 -5.14 18.68
CA MET A 26 -5.76 -4.60 17.47
C MET A 26 -6.75 -3.76 16.67
N PHE A 27 -7.98 -4.26 16.48
CA PHE A 27 -9.05 -3.54 15.79
C PHE A 27 -9.42 -2.23 16.49
N ALA A 28 -9.56 -2.22 17.83
CA ALA A 28 -9.86 -1.02 18.59
C ALA A 28 -8.74 0.04 18.48
N ILE A 29 -7.48 -0.39 18.46
CA ILE A 29 -6.32 0.49 18.26
C ILE A 29 -6.33 1.06 16.84
N ALA A 30 -6.50 0.21 15.83
CA ALA A 30 -6.58 0.61 14.42
C ALA A 30 -7.69 1.64 14.19
N MET A 31 -8.89 1.39 14.74
CA MET A 31 -10.01 2.33 14.68
C MET A 31 -9.67 3.67 15.35
N THR A 32 -9.02 3.64 16.50
CA THR A 32 -8.62 4.88 17.21
C THR A 32 -7.61 5.67 16.38
N VAL A 33 -6.57 5.01 15.85
CA VAL A 33 -5.53 5.64 15.03
C VAL A 33 -6.11 6.18 13.72
N SER A 34 -6.96 5.39 13.03
CA SER A 34 -7.67 5.80 11.81
C SER A 34 -8.53 7.05 12.04
N ARG A 35 -9.28 7.11 13.15
CA ARG A 35 -10.08 8.29 13.52
C ARG A 35 -9.20 9.50 13.85
N LEU A 36 -8.11 9.31 14.59
CA LEU A 36 -7.19 10.40 14.89
C LEU A 36 -6.59 10.96 13.58
N ALA A 37 -6.15 10.08 12.68
CA ALA A 37 -5.60 10.48 11.40
C ALA A 37 -6.64 11.24 10.56
N THR A 38 -7.82 10.66 10.34
CA THR A 38 -8.86 11.28 9.50
C THR A 38 -9.45 12.55 10.12
N CYS A 39 -9.65 12.63 11.43
CA CYS A 39 -10.17 13.85 12.07
C CYS A 39 -9.15 14.99 12.06
N PHE A 40 -7.87 14.70 12.32
CA PHE A 40 -6.86 15.74 12.51
C PHE A 40 -6.12 16.14 11.24
N PHE A 41 -5.99 15.26 10.26
CA PHE A 41 -5.35 15.60 8.98
C PHE A 41 -6.30 16.19 7.94
N THR A 42 -7.59 16.38 8.26
CA THR A 42 -8.48 17.12 7.36
C THR A 42 -8.09 18.58 7.27
N PHE A 43 -8.14 19.12 6.06
CA PHE A 43 -7.94 20.54 5.77
C PHE A 43 -8.67 21.47 6.76
N GLU A 44 -9.94 21.20 7.10
CA GLU A 44 -10.70 22.04 8.02
C GLU A 44 -10.00 22.20 9.37
N THR A 45 -9.46 21.09 9.91
CA THR A 45 -8.77 21.11 11.21
C THR A 45 -7.42 21.80 11.12
N ILE A 46 -6.67 21.59 10.04
CA ILE A 46 -5.37 22.24 9.81
C ILE A 46 -5.54 23.74 9.57
N ASP A 47 -6.51 24.15 8.76
CA ASP A 47 -6.83 25.54 8.46
C ASP A 47 -7.31 26.27 9.72
N ILE A 48 -8.20 25.66 10.51
CA ILE A 48 -8.60 26.16 11.83
C ILE A 48 -7.37 26.32 12.73
N ALA A 49 -6.54 25.28 12.88
CA ALA A 49 -5.34 25.34 13.71
C ALA A 49 -4.39 26.47 13.27
N SER A 50 -4.23 26.66 11.96
CA SER A 50 -3.40 27.73 11.38
C SER A 50 -3.96 29.13 11.68
N LYS A 51 -5.29 29.30 11.58
CA LYS A 51 -6.00 30.55 11.89
C LYS A 51 -5.90 30.92 13.36
N PHE A 52 -5.79 29.94 14.25
CA PHE A 52 -5.57 30.14 15.69
C PHE A 52 -4.09 30.23 16.08
N GLY A 53 -3.16 30.29 15.12
CA GLY A 53 -1.74 30.44 15.38
C GLY A 53 -1.09 29.20 16.01
N VAL A 54 -1.70 28.02 15.85
CA VAL A 54 -1.13 26.74 16.29
C VAL A 54 -0.15 26.25 15.22
N TYR A 55 0.92 27.02 15.03
CA TYR A 55 2.05 26.66 14.17
C TYR A 55 2.86 25.54 14.84
N GLY A 56 2.44 24.29 14.62
CA GLY A 56 3.00 23.11 15.29
C GLY A 56 2.08 21.89 15.29
N PHE A 57 0.85 22.04 14.81
CA PHE A 57 -0.12 20.96 14.76
C PHE A 57 0.29 19.82 13.79
N VAL A 58 0.80 20.15 12.61
CA VAL A 58 1.25 19.15 11.62
C VAL A 58 2.49 18.36 12.11
N PRO A 59 3.55 19.00 12.66
CA PRO A 59 4.65 18.27 13.29
C PRO A 59 4.23 17.36 14.45
N ALA A 60 3.18 17.71 15.19
CA ALA A 60 2.70 16.90 16.31
C ALA A 60 2.04 15.58 15.87
N LEU A 61 1.58 15.50 14.62
CA LEU A 61 0.96 14.30 14.05
C LEU A 61 1.93 13.47 13.20
N GLU A 62 3.13 13.99 12.91
CA GLU A 62 4.18 13.25 12.19
C GLU A 62 4.53 11.90 12.85
N PRO A 63 4.58 11.77 14.19
CA PRO A 63 4.80 10.48 14.85
C PRO A 63 3.65 9.47 14.67
N LEU A 64 2.47 9.91 14.23
CA LEU A 64 1.33 9.02 13.98
C LEU A 64 1.51 8.22 12.67
N LEU A 65 2.22 8.76 11.68
CA LEU A 65 2.40 8.11 10.38
C LEU A 65 3.19 6.78 10.48
N PRO A 66 4.35 6.72 11.16
CA PRO A 66 5.05 5.46 11.40
C PRO A 66 4.18 4.45 12.15
N LEU A 67 3.45 4.89 13.17
CA LEU A 67 2.57 4.01 13.93
C LEU A 67 1.48 3.41 13.05
N MET A 68 0.80 4.25 12.26
CA MET A 68 -0.25 3.82 11.35
C MET A 68 0.29 2.82 10.32
N ALA A 69 1.51 3.03 9.83
CA ALA A 69 2.18 2.13 8.89
C ALA A 69 2.49 0.77 9.54
N GLN A 70 3.07 0.78 10.74
CA GLN A 70 3.39 -0.43 11.47
C GLN A 70 2.15 -1.23 11.86
N LEU A 71 1.06 -0.55 12.26
CA LEU A 71 -0.22 -1.20 12.50
C LEU A 71 -0.76 -1.85 11.22
N SER A 72 -0.67 -1.15 10.08
CA SER A 72 -1.14 -1.67 8.79
C SER A 72 -0.38 -2.94 8.38
N THR A 73 0.95 -2.94 8.52
CA THR A 73 1.78 -4.11 8.19
C THR A 73 1.58 -5.25 9.19
N ALA A 74 1.44 -4.96 10.48
CA ALA A 74 1.16 -5.95 11.50
C ALA A 74 -0.21 -6.62 11.31
N CYS A 75 -1.25 -5.85 10.97
CA CYS A 75 -2.57 -6.39 10.63
C CYS A 75 -2.48 -7.34 9.43
N LEU A 76 -1.80 -6.95 8.35
CA LEU A 76 -1.61 -7.80 7.17
C LEU A 76 -0.92 -9.11 7.51
N HIS A 77 0.18 -9.07 8.27
CA HIS A 77 0.91 -10.29 8.66
C HIS A 77 0.06 -11.22 9.52
N ARG A 78 -0.72 -10.67 10.45
CA ARG A 78 -1.55 -11.47 11.36
C ARG A 78 -2.75 -12.08 10.65
N ALA A 79 -3.37 -11.35 9.72
CA ALA A 79 -4.46 -11.87 8.90
C ALA A 79 -4.06 -13.13 8.12
N GLN A 80 -2.78 -13.32 7.80
CA GLN A 80 -2.29 -14.55 7.15
C GLN A 80 -2.19 -15.77 8.08
N THR A 81 -2.32 -15.56 9.39
CA THR A 81 -2.16 -16.59 10.43
C THR A 81 -3.41 -16.82 11.25
N GLU A 82 -4.43 -15.97 11.09
CA GLU A 82 -5.71 -16.12 11.77
C GLU A 82 -6.45 -17.37 11.28
N SER A 83 -7.00 -18.12 12.23
CA SER A 83 -7.90 -19.23 11.93
C SER A 83 -9.24 -18.70 11.42
N PHE A 84 -9.89 -19.50 10.56
CA PHE A 84 -11.24 -19.25 10.06
C PHE A 84 -12.20 -18.77 11.16
N GLY A 85 -12.80 -17.59 10.94
CA GLY A 85 -13.89 -17.04 11.77
C GLY A 85 -13.58 -15.75 12.53
N GLU A 86 -12.31 -15.34 12.64
CA GLU A 86 -11.93 -14.07 13.27
C GLU A 86 -11.24 -13.16 12.23
N ASN A 87 -12.00 -12.24 11.64
CA ASN A 87 -11.52 -11.31 10.59
C ASN A 87 -11.07 -9.94 11.16
N TYR A 88 -10.68 -9.88 12.43
CA TYR A 88 -10.38 -8.61 13.08
C TYR A 88 -9.17 -7.90 12.47
N ASN A 89 -8.11 -8.63 12.11
CA ASN A 89 -6.93 -7.97 11.55
C ASN A 89 -7.17 -7.47 10.13
N ILE A 90 -7.95 -8.17 9.30
CA ILE A 90 -8.27 -7.69 7.96
C ILE A 90 -9.20 -6.48 8.01
N GLU A 91 -10.21 -6.48 8.89
CA GLU A 91 -11.07 -5.30 9.11
C GLU A 91 -10.28 -4.11 9.67
N ALA A 92 -9.35 -4.37 10.58
CA ALA A 92 -8.46 -3.35 11.14
C ALA A 92 -7.56 -2.75 10.05
N PHE A 93 -7.05 -3.60 9.16
CA PHE A 93 -6.27 -3.17 8.00
C PHE A 93 -7.10 -2.30 7.06
N ASP A 94 -8.34 -2.67 6.75
CA ASP A 94 -9.23 -1.88 5.89
C ASP A 94 -9.48 -0.49 6.46
N LEU A 95 -9.75 -0.38 7.76
CA LEU A 95 -9.92 0.92 8.43
C LEU A 95 -8.68 1.81 8.35
N LEU A 96 -7.48 1.21 8.42
CA LEU A 96 -6.22 1.92 8.30
C LEU A 96 -5.95 2.33 6.84
N LEU A 97 -6.26 1.43 5.90
CA LEU A 97 -6.11 1.65 4.48
C LEU A 97 -7.01 2.79 4.00
N ASP A 98 -8.28 2.82 4.41
CA ASP A 98 -9.20 3.94 4.14
C ASP A 98 -8.67 5.27 4.71
N ALA A 99 -8.08 5.23 5.91
CA ALA A 99 -7.47 6.41 6.50
C ALA A 99 -6.25 6.90 5.71
N TRP A 100 -5.41 5.99 5.23
CA TRP A 100 -4.30 6.31 4.33
C TRP A 100 -4.80 6.94 3.03
N VAL A 101 -5.80 6.34 2.38
CA VAL A 101 -6.38 6.89 1.13
C VAL A 101 -6.96 8.28 1.36
N THR A 102 -7.71 8.46 2.45
CA THR A 102 -8.25 9.78 2.85
C THR A 102 -7.14 10.80 3.03
N LEU A 103 -6.05 10.41 3.69
CA LEU A 103 -4.90 11.26 3.95
C LEU A 103 -4.19 11.72 2.65
N VAL A 104 -3.96 10.79 1.72
CA VAL A 104 -3.19 11.07 0.51
C VAL A 104 -4.03 11.70 -0.61
N SER A 105 -5.35 11.58 -0.52
CA SER A 105 -6.28 12.24 -1.42
C SER A 105 -6.43 13.75 -1.12
N ASP A 106 -6.03 14.20 0.08
CA ASP A 106 -5.99 15.62 0.39
C ASP A 106 -4.80 16.29 -0.33
N GLN A 107 -5.11 17.11 -1.33
CA GLN A 107 -4.11 17.84 -2.14
C GLN A 107 -3.18 18.75 -1.32
N GLN A 108 -3.56 19.11 -0.10
CA GLN A 108 -2.76 19.95 0.78
C GLN A 108 -1.84 19.16 1.69
N PHE A 109 -2.05 17.85 1.79
CA PHE A 109 -1.21 16.99 2.62
C PHE A 109 0.17 16.80 1.94
N PRO A 110 1.29 16.93 2.68
CA PRO A 110 2.63 16.73 2.12
C PRO A 110 2.88 15.25 1.81
N THR A 111 2.49 14.82 0.61
CA THR A 111 2.56 13.41 0.15
C THR A 111 3.97 12.83 0.25
N HIS A 112 5.02 13.63 0.06
CA HIS A 112 6.41 13.18 0.19
C HIS A 112 6.75 12.62 1.58
N SER A 113 6.08 13.07 2.64
CA SER A 113 6.30 12.60 4.02
C SER A 113 5.79 11.17 4.24
N VAL A 114 4.92 10.66 3.37
CA VAL A 114 4.31 9.33 3.50
C VAL A 114 4.85 8.28 2.55
N PHE A 115 5.62 8.67 1.52
CA PHE A 115 6.14 7.75 0.49
C PHE A 115 6.85 6.53 1.07
N LYS A 116 7.70 6.73 2.09
CA LYS A 116 8.40 5.63 2.75
C LYS A 116 7.41 4.60 3.31
N TRP A 117 6.38 5.10 4.01
CA TRP A 117 5.41 4.28 4.72
C TRP A 117 4.44 3.58 3.76
N THR A 118 3.93 4.29 2.75
CA THR A 118 3.03 3.71 1.75
C THR A 118 3.74 2.64 0.91
N ASN A 119 5.02 2.85 0.58
CA ASN A 119 5.85 1.83 -0.07
C ASN A 119 6.03 0.57 0.78
N GLU A 120 6.27 0.74 2.08
CA GLU A 120 6.44 -0.39 3.01
C GLU A 120 5.15 -1.19 3.09
N ILE A 121 4.01 -0.51 3.27
CA ILE A 121 2.67 -1.13 3.30
C ILE A 121 2.39 -1.86 1.99
N PHE A 122 2.67 -1.24 0.83
CA PHE A 122 2.45 -1.87 -0.47
C PHE A 122 3.29 -3.13 -0.67
N ARG A 123 4.57 -3.11 -0.26
CA ARG A 123 5.43 -4.30 -0.31
C ARG A 123 4.89 -5.42 0.56
N THR A 124 4.48 -5.11 1.79
CA THR A 124 3.87 -6.09 2.70
C THR A 124 2.58 -6.64 2.12
N PHE A 125 1.73 -5.80 1.52
CA PHE A 125 0.48 -6.23 0.88
C PHE A 125 0.73 -7.21 -0.27
N VAL A 126 1.64 -6.88 -1.19
CA VAL A 126 1.99 -7.75 -2.32
C VAL A 126 2.55 -9.08 -1.82
N ALA A 127 3.48 -9.05 -0.85
CA ALA A 127 4.04 -10.26 -0.25
C ALA A 127 2.95 -11.12 0.42
N ALA A 128 2.03 -10.47 1.16
CA ALA A 128 0.98 -11.15 1.88
C ALA A 128 0.02 -11.91 0.94
N ARG A 129 -0.35 -11.28 -0.18
CA ARG A 129 -1.20 -11.89 -1.22
C ARG A 129 -0.52 -13.06 -1.90
N VAL A 130 0.74 -12.89 -2.29
CA VAL A 130 1.51 -13.97 -2.91
C VAL A 130 1.65 -15.17 -1.97
N GLU A 131 1.92 -14.93 -0.68
CA GLU A 131 2.07 -16.00 0.29
C GLU A 131 0.74 -16.69 0.62
N SER A 132 -0.37 -15.96 0.71
CA SER A 132 -1.70 -16.52 0.95
C SER A 132 -2.08 -17.54 -0.12
N GLU A 133 -1.92 -17.19 -1.40
CA GLU A 133 -2.19 -18.11 -2.52
C GLU A 133 -1.26 -19.33 -2.53
N MET A 134 0.00 -19.13 -2.15
CA MET A 134 0.97 -20.22 -2.05
C MET A 134 0.64 -21.20 -0.92
N LYS A 135 -0.12 -20.78 0.11
CA LYS A 135 -0.59 -21.61 1.22
C LYS A 135 -1.93 -22.29 0.92
N ALA A 136 -2.91 -21.56 0.40
CA ALA A 136 -4.28 -22.04 0.16
C ALA A 136 -4.31 -23.35 -0.64
N THR A 137 -3.53 -23.42 -1.73
CA THR A 137 -3.52 -24.63 -2.58
C THR A 137 -2.91 -25.88 -1.93
N LEU A 138 -2.22 -25.75 -0.79
CA LEU A 138 -1.71 -26.90 -0.03
C LEU A 138 -2.75 -27.47 0.95
N GLU A 139 -3.73 -26.65 1.35
CA GLU A 139 -4.73 -26.96 2.37
C GLU A 139 -6.11 -27.29 1.75
N ASP A 140 -6.38 -26.82 0.53
CA ASP A 140 -7.65 -26.99 -0.22
C ASP A 140 -7.91 -28.40 -0.82
N ALA A 141 -7.23 -29.45 -0.35
CA ALA A 141 -7.56 -30.80 -0.82
C ALA A 141 -8.87 -31.35 -0.22
N ASP A 142 -9.35 -30.82 0.91
CA ASP A 142 -10.37 -31.49 1.73
C ASP A 142 -11.58 -30.63 2.18
N GLU A 143 -11.65 -29.31 1.93
CA GLU A 143 -12.77 -28.49 2.42
C GLU A 143 -13.51 -27.68 1.31
N GLU A 144 -14.82 -27.91 1.23
CA GLU A 144 -15.75 -27.35 0.24
C GLU A 144 -16.04 -25.86 0.55
N TYR A 145 -15.24 -24.96 -0.03
CA TYR A 145 -15.33 -23.50 0.14
C TYR A 145 -16.67 -22.93 -0.38
N PHE A 146 -17.54 -22.47 0.52
CA PHE A 146 -18.78 -21.74 0.21
C PHE A 146 -18.83 -20.41 0.99
N GLU A 147 -17.90 -19.48 0.73
CA GLU A 147 -17.97 -18.07 1.19
C GLU A 147 -17.48 -17.04 0.12
N GLU A 148 -17.55 -17.36 -1.18
CA GLU A 148 -16.87 -16.60 -2.24
C GLU A 148 -17.37 -15.17 -2.52
N GLU A 149 -18.62 -14.80 -2.21
CA GLU A 149 -19.18 -13.54 -2.76
C GLU A 149 -18.83 -12.28 -1.94
N ASN A 150 -18.65 -12.39 -0.62
CA ASN A 150 -18.26 -11.24 0.22
C ASN A 150 -16.74 -10.97 0.15
N ASP A 151 -15.92 -12.02 0.01
CA ASP A 151 -14.47 -11.89 -0.02
C ASP A 151 -13.97 -11.23 -1.31
N VAL A 152 -14.62 -11.51 -2.45
CA VAL A 152 -14.29 -10.90 -3.75
C VAL A 152 -14.54 -9.39 -3.74
N LEU A 153 -15.67 -8.93 -3.17
CA LEU A 153 -16.00 -7.51 -3.10
C LEU A 153 -15.07 -6.72 -2.15
N ASN A 154 -14.67 -7.33 -1.04
CA ASN A 154 -13.69 -6.73 -0.12
C ASN A 154 -12.30 -6.62 -0.77
N MET A 155 -11.92 -7.62 -1.57
CA MET A 155 -10.63 -7.63 -2.24
C MET A 155 -10.50 -6.54 -3.33
N ASP A 156 -11.57 -6.24 -4.05
CA ASP A 156 -11.59 -5.15 -5.05
C ASP A 156 -11.36 -3.78 -4.40
N SER A 157 -12.05 -3.51 -3.28
CA SER A 157 -11.86 -2.27 -2.50
C SER A 157 -10.42 -2.14 -2.00
N GLN A 158 -9.87 -3.21 -1.43
CA GLN A 158 -8.49 -3.25 -0.95
C GLN A 158 -7.48 -3.00 -2.07
N ASN A 159 -7.65 -3.65 -3.22
CA ASN A 159 -6.76 -3.46 -4.37
C ASN A 159 -6.82 -2.04 -4.93
N LEU A 160 -8.02 -1.45 -5.01
CA LEU A 160 -8.21 -0.07 -5.45
C LEU A 160 -7.53 0.92 -4.50
N ASN A 161 -7.79 0.81 -3.20
CA ASN A 161 -7.19 1.67 -2.19
C ASN A 161 -5.67 1.52 -2.14
N MET A 162 -5.18 0.28 -2.24
CA MET A 162 -3.76 0.00 -2.27
C MET A 162 -3.07 0.56 -3.51
N ALA A 163 -3.74 0.49 -4.68
CA ALA A 163 -3.24 1.11 -5.90
C ALA A 163 -3.11 2.63 -5.74
N ALA A 164 -4.06 3.30 -5.09
CA ALA A 164 -3.95 4.73 -4.79
C ALA A 164 -2.69 5.05 -3.98
N LEU A 165 -2.34 4.24 -2.98
CA LEU A 165 -1.10 4.41 -2.20
C LEU A 165 0.16 4.12 -3.03
N ALA A 166 0.13 3.06 -3.82
CA ALA A 166 1.26 2.61 -4.64
C ALA A 166 1.60 3.60 -5.78
N ARG A 167 0.62 4.36 -6.27
CA ARG A 167 0.78 5.39 -7.31
C ARG A 167 1.48 6.65 -6.81
N LEU A 168 1.65 6.83 -5.51
CA LEU A 168 2.50 7.91 -4.97
C LEU A 168 3.98 7.74 -5.36
N THR A 169 4.40 6.50 -5.58
CA THR A 169 5.77 6.09 -5.93
C THR A 169 5.70 5.09 -7.09
N PRO A 170 5.13 5.49 -8.24
CA PRO A 170 4.67 4.56 -9.27
C PRO A 170 5.84 3.77 -9.88
N ALA A 171 7.02 4.38 -10.00
CA ALA A 171 8.21 3.71 -10.53
C ALA A 171 8.64 2.52 -9.64
N GLU A 172 8.69 2.71 -8.32
CA GLU A 172 9.09 1.67 -7.38
C GLU A 172 8.03 0.56 -7.29
N SER A 173 6.76 0.95 -7.26
CA SER A 173 5.63 0.03 -7.18
C SER A 173 5.51 -0.84 -8.43
N ILE A 174 5.66 -0.27 -9.63
CA ILE A 174 5.66 -1.02 -10.90
C ILE A 174 6.88 -1.95 -10.96
N GLU A 175 8.06 -1.46 -10.58
CA GLU A 175 9.27 -2.29 -10.58
C GLU A 175 9.12 -3.50 -9.66
N LEU A 176 8.56 -3.32 -8.46
CA LEU A 176 8.26 -4.39 -7.52
C LEU A 176 7.34 -5.45 -8.14
N VAL A 177 6.15 -5.04 -8.61
CA VAL A 177 5.15 -5.96 -9.17
C VAL A 177 5.68 -6.66 -10.42
N SER A 178 6.42 -5.96 -11.27
CA SER A 178 7.06 -6.54 -12.47
C SER A 178 8.08 -7.61 -12.11
N LYS A 179 8.92 -7.38 -11.10
CA LYS A 179 9.90 -8.37 -10.61
C LYS A 179 9.21 -9.62 -10.05
N GLU A 180 8.16 -9.44 -9.25
CA GLU A 180 7.39 -10.56 -8.71
C GLU A 180 6.71 -11.38 -9.83
N ILE A 181 6.06 -10.72 -10.79
CA ILE A 181 5.45 -11.40 -11.96
C ILE A 181 6.52 -12.19 -12.73
N GLN A 182 7.67 -11.59 -13.02
CA GLN A 182 8.77 -12.26 -13.71
C GLN A 182 9.27 -13.48 -12.94
N ALA A 183 9.45 -13.35 -11.62
CA ALA A 183 9.87 -14.45 -10.75
C ALA A 183 8.85 -15.60 -10.79
N LYS A 184 7.54 -15.32 -10.69
CA LYS A 184 6.49 -16.35 -10.76
C LYS A 184 6.38 -16.98 -12.16
N VAL A 185 6.53 -16.21 -13.23
CA VAL A 185 6.55 -16.75 -14.61
C VAL A 185 7.75 -17.69 -14.81
N VAL A 186 8.93 -17.34 -14.28
CA VAL A 186 10.10 -18.22 -14.32
C VAL A 186 9.83 -19.50 -13.53
N ALA A 187 9.30 -19.38 -12.31
CA ALA A 187 8.98 -20.53 -11.46
C ALA A 187 7.93 -21.46 -12.10
N LEU A 188 6.90 -20.90 -12.73
CA LEU A 188 5.84 -21.63 -13.44
C LEU A 188 6.40 -22.48 -14.60
N ARG A 189 7.43 -21.97 -15.30
CA ARG A 189 8.08 -22.71 -16.39
C ARG A 189 8.92 -23.90 -15.91
N THR A 190 9.36 -23.85 -14.65
CA THR A 190 10.27 -24.85 -14.07
C THR A 190 9.59 -25.87 -13.17
N THR A 191 8.37 -25.60 -12.70
CA THR A 191 7.65 -26.48 -11.77
C THR A 191 6.69 -27.43 -12.50
N THR A 192 6.44 -28.59 -11.91
CA THR A 192 5.34 -29.49 -12.29
C THR A 192 4.05 -29.20 -11.50
N GLU A 193 4.15 -28.52 -10.37
CA GLU A 193 3.05 -28.13 -9.48
C GLU A 193 2.73 -26.65 -9.68
N GLY A 194 2.00 -26.35 -10.76
CA GLY A 194 1.76 -24.97 -11.21
C GLY A 194 0.63 -24.22 -10.50
N LEU A 195 -0.23 -24.90 -9.73
CA LEU A 195 -1.46 -24.31 -9.19
C LEU A 195 -1.19 -23.16 -8.18
N PRO A 196 -0.35 -23.32 -7.13
CA PRO A 196 -0.09 -22.23 -6.19
C PRO A 196 0.59 -21.02 -6.86
N ILE A 197 1.46 -21.31 -7.84
CA ILE A 197 2.12 -20.26 -8.63
C ILE A 197 1.12 -19.51 -9.50
N LEU A 198 0.12 -20.21 -10.04
CA LEU A 198 -0.93 -19.61 -10.84
C LEU A 198 -1.84 -18.71 -10.01
N GLY A 199 -2.22 -19.13 -8.79
CA GLY A 199 -2.95 -18.29 -7.84
C GLY A 199 -2.19 -17.02 -7.49
N ALA A 200 -0.91 -17.16 -7.12
CA ALA A 200 -0.05 -16.00 -6.85
C ALA A 200 0.11 -15.07 -8.07
N LEU A 201 0.22 -15.64 -9.28
CA LEU A 201 0.31 -14.86 -10.52
C LEU A 201 -1.01 -14.13 -10.82
N HIS A 202 -2.15 -14.76 -10.57
CA HIS A 202 -3.47 -14.15 -10.71
C HIS A 202 -3.58 -12.91 -9.81
N GLN A 203 -3.23 -13.02 -8.53
CA GLN A 203 -3.24 -11.87 -7.62
C GLN A 203 -2.31 -10.74 -8.07
N LEU A 204 -1.08 -11.07 -8.51
CA LEU A 204 -0.15 -10.07 -9.02
C LEU A 204 -0.68 -9.35 -10.28
N ILE A 205 -1.39 -10.05 -11.15
CA ILE A 205 -2.03 -9.46 -12.33
C ILE A 205 -3.17 -8.52 -11.92
N LEU A 206 -3.99 -8.89 -10.93
CA LEU A 206 -5.04 -8.01 -10.40
C LEU A 206 -4.44 -6.73 -9.82
N ILE A 207 -3.45 -6.86 -8.94
CA ILE A 207 -2.73 -5.72 -8.36
C ILE A 207 -2.12 -4.83 -9.45
N ALA A 208 -1.47 -5.44 -10.46
CA ALA A 208 -0.91 -4.69 -11.59
C ALA A 208 -1.99 -3.93 -12.37
N GLY A 209 -3.15 -4.55 -12.61
CA GLY A 209 -4.29 -3.95 -13.29
C GLY A 209 -4.80 -2.71 -12.56
N TYR A 210 -5.08 -2.83 -11.26
CA TYR A 210 -5.48 -1.71 -10.42
C TYR A 210 -4.37 -0.64 -10.33
N LEU A 211 -3.10 -1.02 -10.34
CA LEU A 211 -2.00 -0.06 -10.29
C LEU A 211 -1.94 0.84 -11.54
N ILE A 212 -2.09 0.26 -12.74
CA ILE A 212 -1.86 0.96 -14.02
C ILE A 212 -3.11 1.56 -14.66
N ALA A 213 -4.30 1.20 -14.19
CA ALA A 213 -5.57 1.68 -14.73
C ALA A 213 -6.55 2.00 -13.60
N ASP A 214 -7.32 3.07 -13.78
CA ASP A 214 -8.45 3.36 -12.90
C ASP A 214 -9.65 2.50 -13.30
N PRO A 215 -10.26 1.77 -12.34
CA PRO A 215 -11.55 1.16 -12.58
C PRO A 215 -12.57 2.28 -12.77
N GLN A 216 -13.26 2.29 -13.90
CA GLN A 216 -14.38 3.19 -14.12
C GLN A 216 -15.70 2.43 -13.92
N ASP A 217 -16.78 3.20 -13.74
CA ASP A 217 -18.12 2.64 -13.71
C ASP A 217 -18.38 1.79 -14.97
N ARG A 218 -19.22 0.76 -14.82
CA ARG A 218 -19.50 -0.20 -15.89
C ARG A 218 -19.94 0.52 -17.18
N GLY A 219 -19.11 0.43 -18.22
CA GLY A 219 -19.40 0.98 -19.55
C GLY A 219 -18.54 2.17 -19.96
N GLU A 220 -17.72 2.71 -19.06
CA GLU A 220 -16.76 3.74 -19.40
C GLU A 220 -15.39 3.15 -19.82
N THR A 221 -14.52 3.99 -20.40
CA THR A 221 -13.23 3.55 -20.94
C THR A 221 -12.13 3.72 -19.89
N PRO A 222 -11.52 2.63 -19.38
CA PRO A 222 -10.48 2.72 -18.35
C PRO A 222 -9.41 3.76 -18.71
N SER A 223 -9.11 4.64 -17.75
CA SER A 223 -8.09 5.68 -17.90
C SER A 223 -6.78 5.26 -17.25
N ILE A 224 -5.68 5.77 -17.79
CA ILE A 224 -4.36 5.67 -17.14
C ILE A 224 -4.31 6.76 -16.05
N PRO A 225 -3.97 6.43 -14.80
CA PRO A 225 -3.84 7.41 -13.72
C PRO A 225 -2.77 8.47 -14.03
N GLU A 226 -3.00 9.70 -13.56
CA GLU A 226 -2.12 10.84 -13.84
C GLU A 226 -0.68 10.61 -13.35
N GLU A 227 -0.52 9.93 -12.23
CA GLU A 227 0.79 9.62 -11.63
C GLU A 227 1.61 8.71 -12.56
N ILE A 228 0.94 7.75 -13.20
CA ILE A 228 1.54 6.83 -14.17
C ILE A 228 1.90 7.57 -15.45
N CYS A 229 0.99 8.42 -15.95
CA CYS A 229 1.27 9.28 -17.10
C CYS A 229 2.49 10.18 -16.86
N THR A 230 2.53 10.84 -15.70
CA THR A 230 3.61 11.76 -15.29
C THR A 230 4.94 11.03 -15.20
N MET A 231 4.96 9.83 -14.60
CA MET A 231 6.14 8.98 -14.56
C MET A 231 6.65 8.65 -15.96
N LEU A 232 5.78 8.21 -16.87
CA LEU A 232 6.15 7.86 -18.24
C LEU A 232 6.70 9.07 -19.01
N THR A 233 6.08 10.24 -18.89
CA THR A 233 6.58 11.46 -19.55
C THR A 233 7.94 11.89 -19.01
N ASN A 234 8.18 11.77 -17.71
CA ASN A 234 9.45 12.15 -17.10
C ASN A 234 10.59 11.23 -17.55
N THR A 235 10.32 9.92 -17.72
CA THR A 235 11.31 8.96 -18.25
C THR A 235 11.58 9.12 -19.75
N ALA A 236 10.63 9.69 -20.50
CA ALA A 236 10.73 9.94 -21.94
C ALA A 236 11.58 11.17 -22.32
N THR A 237 12.26 11.79 -21.35
CA THR A 237 13.23 12.88 -21.59
C THR A 237 14.68 12.39 -21.57
N PRO A 238 15.19 11.71 -22.61
CA PRO A 238 16.62 11.49 -22.75
C PRO A 238 17.26 12.61 -23.60
N THR A 239 18.28 13.26 -23.02
CA THR A 239 19.55 13.49 -23.74
C THR A 239 19.50 14.32 -25.03
N GLN A 240 19.05 15.58 -24.98
CA GLN A 240 19.36 16.56 -26.05
C GLN A 240 20.08 17.85 -25.57
N ALA A 241 20.44 17.97 -24.29
CA ALA A 241 21.10 19.17 -23.79
C ALA A 241 22.65 19.13 -23.82
N GLN A 242 23.29 18.02 -24.20
CA GLN A 242 24.77 17.91 -24.21
C GLN A 242 25.44 17.85 -25.59
N ALA A 243 24.70 17.89 -26.69
CA ALA A 243 25.30 17.84 -28.03
C ALA A 243 25.57 19.22 -28.69
N ASN A 244 25.10 20.34 -28.12
CA ASN A 244 25.16 21.66 -28.80
C ASN A 244 26.25 22.63 -28.30
N ASN A 245 27.16 22.22 -27.40
CA ASN A 245 28.24 23.08 -26.89
C ASN A 245 29.65 22.74 -27.41
N HIS A 246 29.78 22.04 -28.55
CA HIS A 246 31.09 21.68 -29.12
C HIS A 246 31.37 22.18 -30.55
N ALA A 247 30.59 23.13 -31.07
CA ALA A 247 30.88 23.75 -32.36
C ALA A 247 30.79 25.28 -32.29
N HIS A 248 31.87 25.93 -31.81
CA HIS A 248 32.38 27.20 -32.37
C HIS A 248 33.57 27.72 -31.54
N HIS A 249 34.76 27.25 -31.87
CA HIS A 249 35.99 28.05 -31.77
C HIS A 249 37.00 27.55 -32.80
N GLU A 250 36.79 27.90 -34.07
CA GLU A 250 37.90 28.04 -35.03
C GLU A 250 38.36 29.50 -34.98
N PRO A 251 39.64 29.78 -34.69
CA PRO A 251 40.20 31.12 -34.84
C PRO A 251 40.62 31.30 -36.31
N LEU A 252 40.04 32.30 -36.97
CA LEU A 252 40.58 32.82 -38.24
C LEU A 252 41.91 33.53 -37.96
N MET A 253 42.92 33.15 -38.77
CA MET A 253 44.18 33.89 -38.94
C MET A 253 43.95 35.27 -39.54
#